data_AF-A0A924Z1M9-F1
#
_entry.id   AF-A0A924Z1M9-F1
#
_cell.length_a   1.000
_cell.length_b   1.000
_cell.length_c   1.000
_cell.angle_alpha   90.00
_cell.angle_beta   90.00
_cell.angle_gamma   90.00
#
_symmetry.space_group_name_H-M   'P 1'
#
loop_
_entity.id
_entity.type
_entity.pdbx_description
1 polymer ?
#
loop_
_entity_poly.entity_id
_entity_poly.type
_entity_poly.pdbx_seq_one_letter_code
_entity_poly.pdbx_strand_id
1 'polypeptide(L)'
;MLKFRKWQTGTVLALTLGMTSTSLAPFALSKAANAAPLFPSQQYPQYPQYPSTQQAQTGQVRIPRGAVLPVTYDKDRIIVAPNETSAVTLKIARNVRTSSGSLLIPAGSQVEGELRPSQGGTQFFAKTLILTNGDRLSIDAYSNVVTRKETIKKGADVGTILTGAGIGAGAAAIIGGITGNRRISKTNVLIGGGLGALGQFLLRRGSAEVLVVNPQTDLALTLNSSLALNPTY
;
A
#
# COMPACT_ATOMS: atom_id res chain seq x y z
N MET A 1 -34.96 36.29 -5.48
CA MET A 1 -34.06 36.42 -6.65
C MET A 1 -32.62 36.51 -6.15
N LEU A 2 -31.87 35.39 -6.13
CA LEU A 2 -30.48 35.38 -5.69
C LEU A 2 -29.55 35.71 -6.87
N LYS A 3 -28.71 36.74 -6.69
CA LYS A 3 -27.77 37.27 -7.68
C LYS A 3 -26.53 36.38 -7.78
N PHE A 4 -26.24 35.87 -8.97
CA PHE A 4 -25.00 35.17 -9.31
C PHE A 4 -23.82 36.16 -9.39
N ARG A 5 -22.76 35.93 -8.62
CA ARG A 5 -21.50 36.67 -8.75
C ARG A 5 -20.64 36.00 -9.82
N LYS A 6 -20.48 36.68 -10.96
CA LYS A 6 -19.56 36.30 -12.04
C LYS A 6 -18.12 36.51 -11.57
N TRP A 7 -17.31 35.46 -11.59
CA TRP A 7 -15.85 35.58 -11.54
C TRP A 7 -15.35 35.71 -12.98
N GLN A 8 -14.70 36.84 -13.27
CA GLN A 8 -14.13 37.12 -14.58
C GLN A 8 -12.74 36.50 -14.66
N THR A 9 -12.55 35.65 -15.66
CA THR A 9 -11.25 35.16 -16.13
C THR A 9 -10.51 36.29 -16.82
N GLY A 10 -9.37 36.71 -16.26
CA GLY A 10 -8.44 37.64 -16.88
C GLY A 10 -7.18 36.92 -17.35
N THR A 11 -7.05 36.77 -18.66
CA THR A 11 -5.81 36.34 -19.32
C THR A 11 -4.81 37.49 -19.28
N VAL A 12 -3.62 37.28 -18.71
CA VAL A 12 -2.49 38.19 -18.91
C VAL A 12 -1.26 37.37 -19.29
N LEU A 13 -0.82 37.56 -20.52
CA LEU A 13 0.45 37.14 -21.05
C LEU A 13 1.43 38.30 -20.82
N ALA A 14 2.44 38.09 -19.98
CA ALA A 14 3.53 39.06 -19.80
C ALA A 14 4.87 38.31 -19.85
N LEU A 15 5.51 38.41 -21.01
CA LEU A 15 6.90 38.07 -21.26
C LEU A 15 7.77 39.23 -20.75
N THR A 16 8.64 39.00 -19.76
CA THR A 16 9.80 39.87 -19.52
C THR A 16 11.03 39.05 -19.12
N LEU A 17 12.11 39.33 -19.84
CA LEU A 17 13.43 38.70 -19.77
C LEU A 17 14.25 39.24 -18.59
N GLY A 18 15.13 38.37 -18.09
CA GLY A 18 16.44 38.78 -17.56
C GLY A 18 16.53 39.01 -16.06
N MET A 19 17.09 38.03 -15.34
CA MET A 19 17.92 38.29 -14.16
C MET A 19 19.09 37.31 -14.16
N THR A 20 20.28 37.89 -14.19
CA THR A 20 21.59 37.26 -14.25
C THR A 20 21.86 36.41 -13.00
N SER A 21 22.36 35.20 -13.24
CA SER A 21 22.82 34.26 -12.22
C SER A 21 24.20 34.61 -11.67
N THR A 22 24.31 34.93 -10.39
CA THR A 22 25.57 34.85 -9.63
C THR A 22 25.31 34.31 -8.23
N SER A 23 25.36 32.99 -8.07
CA SER A 23 25.52 32.35 -6.77
C SER A 23 27.00 32.07 -6.56
N LEU A 24 27.58 32.70 -5.55
CA LEU A 24 28.96 32.47 -5.10
C LEU A 24 28.99 31.16 -4.29
N ALA A 25 29.73 30.16 -4.76
CA ALA A 25 30.04 28.97 -3.99
C ALA A 25 31.15 29.27 -2.96
N PRO A 26 31.02 28.87 -1.69
CA PRO A 26 32.14 28.93 -0.75
C PRO A 26 33.12 27.78 -1.04
N PHE A 27 34.33 28.12 -1.46
CA PHE A 27 35.46 27.20 -1.46
C PHE A 27 35.97 27.04 -0.02
N ALA A 28 35.56 25.97 0.66
CA ALA A 28 36.22 25.51 1.87
C ALA A 28 37.46 24.69 1.47
N LEU A 29 38.64 25.34 1.48
CA LEU A 29 39.93 24.68 1.39
C LEU A 29 40.22 23.97 2.73
N SER A 30 39.93 22.68 2.85
CA SER A 30 40.51 21.88 3.93
C SER A 30 41.91 21.42 3.48
N LYS A 31 42.94 22.11 3.97
CA LYS A 31 44.32 21.70 3.81
C LYS A 31 44.59 20.57 4.82
N ALA A 32 44.57 19.32 4.36
CA ALA A 32 45.09 18.22 5.15
C ALA A 32 46.61 18.39 5.28
N ALA A 33 47.08 18.71 6.49
CA ALA A 33 48.50 18.68 6.81
C ALA A 33 48.91 17.21 7.01
N ASN A 34 49.43 16.58 5.95
CA ASN A 34 50.14 15.33 6.07
C ASN A 34 51.58 15.65 6.50
N ALA A 35 51.86 15.53 7.80
CA ALA A 35 53.23 15.53 8.29
C ALA A 35 53.89 14.20 7.86
N ALA A 36 54.88 14.28 6.98
CA ALA A 36 55.69 13.12 6.58
C ALA A 36 56.89 12.98 7.54
N PRO A 37 57.07 11.84 8.22
CA PRO A 37 58.35 11.51 8.85
C PRO A 37 59.35 11.08 7.78
N LEU A 38 60.57 11.63 7.84
CA LEU A 38 61.73 11.14 7.11
C LEU A 38 62.16 9.78 7.72
N PHE A 39 62.28 8.76 6.85
CA PHE A 39 62.69 7.35 7.09
C PHE A 39 64.03 7.21 7.88
N PRO A 40 64.48 6.01 8.36
CA PRO A 40 64.15 4.66 7.86
C PRO A 40 64.08 3.49 8.87
N SER A 41 63.44 2.36 8.49
CA SER A 41 64.10 1.04 8.36
C SER A 41 63.13 -0.17 8.30
N GLN A 42 63.59 -1.16 7.50
CA GLN A 42 63.34 -2.62 7.50
C GLN A 42 62.04 -3.19 6.89
N GLN A 43 62.25 -3.87 5.76
CA GLN A 43 61.29 -4.71 5.04
C GLN A 43 60.99 -6.00 5.80
N TYR A 44 59.70 -6.22 6.09
CA TYR A 44 59.10 -7.54 6.29
C TYR A 44 57.98 -7.72 5.26
N PRO A 45 57.76 -8.91 4.67
CA PRO A 45 56.64 -9.15 3.78
C PRO A 45 55.33 -9.17 4.60
N GLN A 46 54.63 -8.04 4.59
CA GLN A 46 53.27 -7.93 5.11
C GLN A 46 52.30 -8.57 4.11
N TYR A 47 51.56 -9.59 4.57
CA TYR A 47 50.38 -10.09 3.89
C TYR A 47 49.40 -8.92 3.64
N PRO A 48 48.63 -8.87 2.54
CA PRO A 48 47.70 -7.78 2.29
C PRO A 48 46.62 -7.71 3.38
N GLN A 49 46.77 -6.79 4.33
CA GLN A 49 45.67 -6.35 5.17
C GLN A 49 44.77 -5.46 4.31
N TYR A 50 43.67 -6.03 3.86
CA TYR A 50 42.58 -5.26 3.29
C TYR A 50 42.11 -4.25 4.35
N PRO A 51 42.03 -2.95 4.02
CA PRO A 51 41.44 -1.98 4.93
C PRO A 51 39.97 -2.36 5.12
N SER A 52 39.64 -2.92 6.28
CA SER A 52 38.26 -3.03 6.71
C SER A 52 37.77 -1.62 6.98
N THR A 53 37.19 -0.99 5.97
CA THR A 53 36.30 0.14 6.16
C THR A 53 35.11 -0.38 6.96
N GLN A 54 35.23 -0.34 8.28
CA GLN A 54 34.07 -0.35 9.17
C GLN A 54 33.37 1.00 8.98
N GLN A 55 32.74 1.14 7.81
CA GLN A 55 31.64 2.06 7.65
C GLN A 55 30.63 1.61 8.69
N ALA A 56 30.35 2.48 9.66
CA ALA A 56 29.15 2.36 10.46
C ALA A 56 27.97 2.30 9.49
N GLN A 57 27.58 1.07 9.12
CA GLN A 57 26.40 0.80 8.34
C GLN A 57 25.25 1.25 9.24
N THR A 58 24.78 2.46 9.04
CA THR A 58 23.35 2.79 9.22
C THR A 58 22.61 1.93 8.19
N GLY A 59 22.60 0.62 8.46
CA GLY A 59 22.30 -0.43 7.51
C GLY A 59 20.81 -0.46 7.30
N GLN A 60 20.33 0.41 6.40
CA GLN A 60 18.98 0.33 5.91
C GLN A 60 18.79 -1.07 5.29
N VAL A 61 18.04 -1.90 5.99
CA VAL A 61 17.78 -3.28 5.56
C VAL A 61 16.72 -3.24 4.48
N ARG A 62 16.96 -3.95 3.39
CA ARG A 62 16.02 -4.02 2.27
C ARG A 62 15.34 -5.37 2.23
N ILE A 63 14.01 -5.35 2.19
CA ILE A 63 13.22 -6.50 1.80
C ILE A 63 13.19 -6.53 0.26
N PRO A 64 13.63 -7.62 -0.38
CA PRO A 64 13.69 -7.68 -1.84
C PRO A 64 12.29 -7.71 -2.46
N ARG A 65 12.22 -7.31 -3.73
CA ARG A 65 11.06 -7.57 -4.59
C ARG A 65 10.73 -9.06 -4.58
N GLY A 66 9.44 -9.40 -4.63
CA GLY A 66 8.95 -10.78 -4.61
C GLY A 66 8.78 -11.35 -3.21
N ALA A 67 9.22 -10.65 -2.16
CA ALA A 67 8.93 -11.06 -0.79
C ALA A 67 7.42 -11.05 -0.53
N VAL A 68 6.94 -12.06 0.18
CA VAL A 68 5.52 -12.23 0.50
C VAL A 68 5.26 -11.76 1.93
N LEU A 69 4.38 -10.77 2.06
CA LEU A 69 3.90 -10.27 3.34
C LEU A 69 2.58 -10.96 3.69
N PRO A 70 2.54 -11.73 4.80
CA PRO A 70 1.32 -12.35 5.27
C PRO A 70 0.43 -11.30 5.94
N VAL A 71 -0.83 -11.25 5.54
CA VAL A 71 -1.81 -10.27 6.03
C VAL A 71 -3.06 -10.94 6.57
N THR A 72 -3.80 -10.19 7.37
CA THR A 72 -5.10 -10.54 7.93
C THR A 72 -6.01 -9.32 7.90
N TYR A 73 -7.28 -9.53 8.20
CA TYR A 73 -8.28 -8.47 8.32
C TYR A 73 -9.12 -8.69 9.56
N ASP A 74 -9.81 -7.64 10.02
CA ASP A 74 -10.65 -7.69 11.23
C ASP A 74 -11.97 -8.44 11.03
N LYS A 75 -12.30 -8.74 9.77
CA LYS A 75 -13.48 -9.50 9.35
C LYS A 75 -13.03 -10.78 8.68
N ASP A 76 -13.86 -11.81 8.76
CA ASP A 76 -13.56 -13.13 8.22
C ASP A 76 -13.44 -13.09 6.68
N ARG A 77 -14.25 -12.23 6.06
CA ARG A 77 -14.37 -12.10 4.60
C ARG A 77 -14.58 -10.65 4.20
N ILE A 78 -14.27 -10.35 2.95
CA ILE A 78 -14.62 -9.09 2.29
C ILE A 78 -15.48 -9.41 1.07
N ILE A 79 -16.63 -8.76 0.95
CA ILE A 79 -17.55 -8.94 -0.16
C ILE A 79 -17.55 -7.66 -0.99
N VAL A 80 -17.19 -7.74 -2.26
CA VAL A 80 -17.14 -6.60 -3.19
C VAL A 80 -17.91 -6.90 -4.46
N ALA A 81 -18.44 -5.86 -5.12
CA ALA A 81 -19.02 -6.05 -6.44
C ALA A 81 -17.91 -6.24 -7.51
N PRO A 82 -18.19 -6.92 -8.64
CA PRO A 82 -17.18 -7.24 -9.66
C PRO A 82 -16.41 -6.03 -10.22
N ASN A 83 -17.05 -4.86 -10.26
CA ASN A 83 -16.47 -3.62 -10.79
C ASN A 83 -16.26 -2.57 -9.69
N GLU A 84 -16.17 -2.99 -8.44
CA GLU A 84 -16.01 -2.09 -7.29
C GLU A 84 -14.54 -1.83 -6.98
N THR A 85 -14.23 -0.56 -6.70
CA THR A 85 -13.01 -0.17 -6.00
C THR A 85 -13.34 0.13 -4.55
N SER A 86 -12.71 -0.58 -3.62
CA SER A 86 -12.95 -0.43 -2.18
C SER A 86 -11.65 -0.21 -1.43
N ALA A 87 -11.55 0.85 -0.64
CA ALA A 87 -10.42 1.04 0.27
C ALA A 87 -10.47 -0.02 1.39
N VAL A 88 -9.34 -0.67 1.65
CA VAL A 88 -9.21 -1.70 2.70
C VAL A 88 -7.89 -1.48 3.44
N THR A 89 -7.96 -1.53 4.77
CA THR A 89 -6.76 -1.57 5.62
C THR A 89 -6.58 -2.97 6.16
N LEU A 90 -5.51 -3.64 5.73
CA LEU A 90 -5.12 -4.96 6.19
C LEU A 90 -4.14 -4.84 7.36
N LYS A 91 -3.92 -5.92 8.10
CA LYS A 91 -2.92 -6.01 9.17
C LYS A 91 -1.90 -7.08 8.85
N ILE A 92 -0.62 -6.83 9.16
CA ILE A 92 0.44 -7.83 9.04
C ILE A 92 0.18 -8.93 10.07
N ALA A 93 0.06 -10.18 9.60
CA ALA A 93 -0.38 -11.31 10.42
C ALA A 93 0.73 -11.84 11.35
N ARG A 94 2.00 -11.70 10.95
CA ARG A 94 3.15 -12.17 11.74
C ARG A 94 4.38 -11.30 11.48
N ASN A 95 5.29 -11.30 12.46
CA ASN A 95 6.55 -10.59 12.39
C ASN A 95 7.36 -11.01 11.15
N VAL A 96 7.81 -10.03 10.38
CA VAL A 96 8.77 -10.21 9.28
C VAL A 96 10.15 -9.86 9.80
N ARG A 97 11.11 -10.78 9.65
CA ARG A 97 12.47 -10.66 10.16
C ARG A 97 13.50 -10.90 9.06
N THR A 98 14.71 -10.41 9.26
CA THR A 98 15.87 -10.76 8.43
C THR A 98 16.31 -12.20 8.66
N SER A 99 17.18 -12.71 7.78
CA SER A 99 17.91 -13.96 8.02
C SER A 99 18.76 -13.93 9.29
N SER A 100 19.26 -12.75 9.68
CA SER A 100 19.99 -12.54 10.94
C SER A 100 19.08 -12.42 12.18
N GLY A 101 17.75 -12.47 12.01
CA GLY A 101 16.78 -12.44 13.11
C GLY A 101 16.28 -11.05 13.53
N SER A 102 16.78 -9.96 12.93
CA SER A 102 16.35 -8.60 13.22
C SER A 102 14.89 -8.36 12.77
N LEU A 103 14.08 -7.73 13.63
CA LEU A 103 12.67 -7.45 13.33
C LEU A 103 12.55 -6.27 12.35
N LEU A 104 11.92 -6.51 11.20
CA LEU A 104 11.71 -5.50 10.17
C LEU A 104 10.30 -4.94 10.18
N ILE A 105 9.31 -5.82 10.21
CA ILE A 105 7.89 -5.44 10.22
C ILE A 105 7.21 -6.20 11.36
N PRO A 106 6.80 -5.50 12.43
CA PRO A 106 6.04 -6.11 13.52
C PRO A 106 4.66 -6.59 13.04
N ALA A 107 4.17 -7.69 13.62
CA ALA A 107 2.77 -8.10 13.51
C ALA A 107 1.85 -6.98 14.02
N GLY A 108 0.69 -6.83 13.39
CA GLY A 108 -0.24 -5.74 13.70
C GLY A 108 0.07 -4.41 12.98
N SER A 109 1.21 -4.30 12.29
CA SER A 109 1.44 -3.19 11.34
C SER A 109 0.31 -3.15 10.30
N GLN A 110 -0.12 -1.96 9.90
CA GLN A 110 -1.26 -1.78 9.01
C GLN A 110 -0.81 -1.57 7.57
N VAL A 111 -1.53 -2.15 6.62
CA VAL A 111 -1.31 -1.94 5.18
C VAL A 111 -2.55 -1.29 4.60
N GLU A 112 -2.45 0.01 4.29
CA GLU A 112 -3.49 0.76 3.61
C GLU A 112 -3.39 0.52 2.10
N GLY A 113 -4.53 0.23 1.48
CA GLY A 113 -4.63 0.01 0.06
C GLY A 113 -6.07 -0.05 -0.42
N GLU A 114 -6.25 -0.65 -1.59
CA GLU A 114 -7.55 -0.76 -2.24
C GLU A 114 -7.69 -2.08 -2.98
N LEU A 115 -8.88 -2.68 -2.89
CA LEU A 115 -9.35 -3.70 -3.81
C LEU A 115 -9.82 -3.01 -5.08
N ARG A 116 -9.36 -3.49 -6.25
CA ARG A 116 -9.75 -2.97 -7.57
C ARG A 116 -10.14 -4.08 -8.52
N PRO A 117 -11.01 -3.83 -9.51
CA PRO A 117 -11.33 -4.80 -10.54
C PRO A 117 -10.08 -5.18 -11.35
N SER A 118 -9.85 -6.48 -11.55
CA SER A 118 -8.73 -7.01 -12.32
C SER A 118 -9.08 -8.38 -12.91
N GLN A 119 -8.93 -8.56 -14.23
CA GLN A 119 -9.10 -9.84 -14.93
C GLN A 119 -10.40 -10.61 -14.60
N GLY A 120 -11.52 -9.90 -14.43
CA GLY A 120 -12.81 -10.52 -14.09
C GLY A 120 -12.98 -10.91 -12.61
N GLY A 121 -12.02 -10.55 -11.76
CA GLY A 121 -12.06 -10.63 -10.31
C GLY A 121 -11.68 -9.31 -9.65
N THR A 122 -11.15 -9.39 -8.44
CA THR A 122 -10.62 -8.24 -7.69
C THR A 122 -9.21 -8.50 -7.22
N GLN A 123 -8.38 -7.47 -7.14
CA GLN A 123 -7.00 -7.55 -6.69
C GLN A 123 -6.71 -6.41 -5.72
N PHE A 124 -6.00 -6.71 -4.63
CA PHE A 124 -5.58 -5.71 -3.66
C PHE A 124 -4.27 -5.06 -4.09
N PHE A 125 -4.20 -3.74 -3.95
CA PHE A 125 -3.01 -2.93 -4.20
C PHE A 125 -2.67 -2.14 -2.94
N ALA A 126 -1.52 -2.44 -2.36
CA ALA A 126 -0.98 -1.73 -1.21
C ALA A 126 -0.39 -0.38 -1.63
N LYS A 127 -0.51 0.62 -0.76
CA LYS A 127 0.03 1.98 -0.98
C LYS A 127 0.91 2.42 0.18
N THR A 128 0.46 2.15 1.40
CA THR A 128 1.13 2.61 2.63
C THR A 128 1.22 1.48 3.64
N LEU A 129 2.41 1.25 4.18
CA LEU A 129 2.65 0.43 5.36
C LEU A 129 2.80 1.38 6.57
N ILE A 130 2.02 1.14 7.62
CA ILE A 130 2.11 1.85 8.90
C ILE A 130 2.64 0.86 9.93
N LEU A 131 3.85 1.11 10.41
CA LEU A 131 4.47 0.29 11.45
C LEU A 131 3.82 0.55 12.82
N THR A 132 4.04 -0.34 13.79
CA THR A 132 3.42 -0.22 15.11
C THR A 132 3.95 0.96 15.94
N ASN A 133 5.10 1.54 15.58
CA ASN A 133 5.61 2.82 16.11
C ASN A 133 4.97 4.05 15.44
N GLY A 134 4.12 3.87 14.42
CA GLY A 134 3.47 4.95 13.68
C GLY A 134 4.21 5.41 12.43
N ASP A 135 5.40 4.87 12.14
CA ASP A 135 6.13 5.21 10.92
C ASP A 135 5.34 4.80 9.68
N ARG A 136 5.22 5.72 8.72
CA ARG A 136 4.51 5.49 7.45
C ARG A 136 5.52 5.34 6.33
N LEU A 137 5.45 4.22 5.62
CA LEU A 137 6.30 3.90 4.49
C LEU A 137 5.46 3.67 3.25
N SER A 138 5.90 4.23 2.12
CA SER A 138 5.33 3.85 0.84
C SER A 138 5.73 2.42 0.50
N ILE A 139 4.77 1.63 0.04
CA ILE A 139 4.96 0.24 -0.34
C ILE A 139 4.28 0.02 -1.68
N ASP A 140 4.95 -0.71 -2.57
CA ASP A 140 4.36 -1.20 -3.81
C ASP A 140 4.26 -2.72 -3.72
N ALA A 141 3.05 -3.19 -3.43
CA ALA A 141 2.75 -4.61 -3.28
C ALA A 141 1.33 -4.92 -3.75
N TYR A 142 1.12 -6.14 -4.23
CA TYR A 142 -0.18 -6.58 -4.73
C TYR A 142 -0.50 -8.01 -4.28
N SER A 143 -1.79 -8.33 -4.19
CA SER A 143 -2.26 -9.72 -4.01
C SER A 143 -2.39 -10.44 -5.34
N ASN A 144 -2.69 -11.74 -5.30
CA ASN A 144 -3.24 -12.43 -6.46
C ASN A 144 -4.63 -11.88 -6.81
N VAL A 145 -5.07 -12.14 -8.05
CA VAL A 145 -6.45 -11.85 -8.47
C VAL A 145 -7.39 -12.86 -7.82
N VAL A 146 -8.41 -12.36 -7.11
CA VAL A 146 -9.45 -13.15 -6.47
C VAL A 146 -10.68 -13.20 -7.38
N THR A 147 -11.02 -14.39 -7.83
CA THR A 147 -12.11 -14.64 -8.80
C THR A 147 -13.28 -15.42 -8.20
N ARG A 148 -13.23 -15.73 -6.90
CA ARG A 148 -14.29 -16.46 -6.21
C ARG A 148 -15.57 -15.63 -6.21
N LYS A 149 -16.61 -16.19 -6.83
CA LYS A 149 -17.93 -15.57 -6.97
C LYS A 149 -18.95 -16.29 -6.11
N GLU A 150 -19.91 -15.54 -5.62
CA GLU A 150 -21.07 -16.06 -4.92
C GLU A 150 -22.36 -15.48 -5.52
N THR A 151 -23.34 -16.35 -5.76
CA THR A 151 -24.60 -15.95 -6.38
C THR A 151 -25.63 -15.62 -5.31
N ILE A 152 -26.03 -14.35 -5.27
CA ILE A 152 -27.08 -13.85 -4.39
C ILE A 152 -28.42 -13.95 -5.13
N LYS A 153 -29.39 -14.66 -4.55
CA LYS A 153 -30.72 -14.86 -5.14
C LYS A 153 -31.79 -14.14 -4.32
N LYS A 154 -32.86 -13.70 -4.98
CA LYS A 154 -34.04 -13.16 -4.30
C LYS A 154 -34.62 -14.20 -3.34
N GLY A 155 -34.89 -13.78 -2.10
CA GLY A 155 -35.43 -14.65 -1.06
C GLY A 155 -34.45 -15.67 -0.48
N ALA A 156 -33.18 -15.66 -0.90
CA ALA A 156 -32.14 -16.49 -0.26
C ALA A 156 -31.81 -15.94 1.13
N ASP A 157 -31.54 -16.85 2.06
CA ASP A 157 -30.91 -16.47 3.32
C ASP A 157 -29.43 -16.14 3.08
N VAL A 158 -29.17 -14.85 2.95
CA VAL A 158 -27.81 -14.30 2.80
C VAL A 158 -27.11 -14.13 4.14
N GLY A 159 -27.74 -14.49 5.26
CA GLY A 159 -27.18 -14.35 6.60
C GLY A 159 -25.85 -15.07 6.76
N THR A 160 -25.74 -16.30 6.26
CA THR A 160 -24.49 -17.10 6.35
C THR A 160 -23.34 -16.52 5.52
N ILE A 161 -23.65 -15.88 4.39
CA ILE A 161 -22.68 -15.25 3.49
C ILE A 161 -22.13 -13.97 4.10
N LEU A 162 -23.01 -13.19 4.74
CA LEU A 162 -22.71 -11.86 5.27
C LEU A 162 -22.23 -11.86 6.72
N THR A 163 -22.41 -12.97 7.44
CA THR A 163 -21.98 -13.09 8.84
C THR A 163 -20.47 -12.96 8.92
N GLY A 164 -20.00 -12.04 9.76
CA GLY A 164 -18.57 -11.79 9.94
C GLY A 164 -17.88 -11.09 8.77
N ALA A 165 -18.60 -10.74 7.69
CA ALA A 165 -18.02 -10.13 6.50
C ALA A 165 -17.99 -8.58 6.56
N GLY A 166 -16.92 -7.99 6.04
CA GLY A 166 -16.89 -6.59 5.62
C GLY A 166 -17.48 -6.47 4.21
N ILE A 167 -18.39 -5.53 3.99
CA ILE A 167 -19.16 -5.45 2.75
C ILE A 167 -18.83 -4.13 2.05
N GLY A 168 -18.37 -4.21 0.80
CA GLY A 168 -18.20 -3.04 -0.06
C GLY A 168 -19.52 -2.33 -0.33
N ALA A 169 -19.48 -1.02 -0.56
CA ALA A 169 -20.69 -0.23 -0.83
C ALA A 169 -21.40 -0.71 -2.12
N GLY A 170 -20.62 -1.10 -3.14
CA GLY A 170 -21.14 -1.67 -4.38
C GLY A 170 -21.85 -3.00 -4.13
N ALA A 171 -21.19 -3.93 -3.44
CA ALA A 171 -21.80 -5.20 -3.03
C ALA A 171 -23.07 -5.00 -2.19
N ALA A 172 -23.06 -4.07 -1.23
CA ALA A 172 -24.21 -3.78 -0.39
C ALA A 172 -25.41 -3.29 -1.22
N ALA A 173 -25.18 -2.44 -2.22
CA ALA A 173 -26.22 -1.98 -3.14
C ALA A 173 -26.78 -3.14 -3.97
N ILE A 174 -25.92 -4.02 -4.47
CA ILE A 174 -26.30 -5.21 -5.24
C ILE A 174 -27.21 -6.13 -4.42
N ILE A 175 -26.76 -6.49 -3.21
CA ILE A 175 -27.47 -7.42 -2.34
C ILE A 175 -28.79 -6.82 -1.86
N GLY A 176 -28.77 -5.55 -1.44
CA GLY A 176 -29.98 -4.84 -1.01
C GLY A 176 -31.03 -4.72 -2.11
N GLY A 177 -30.60 -4.46 -3.35
CA GLY A 177 -31.48 -4.38 -4.52
C GLY A 177 -32.20 -5.70 -4.84
N ILE A 178 -31.53 -6.85 -4.69
CA ILE A 178 -32.12 -8.18 -4.97
C ILE A 178 -32.95 -8.71 -3.82
N THR A 179 -32.42 -8.63 -2.61
CA THR A 179 -33.02 -9.28 -1.44
C THR A 179 -34.12 -8.41 -0.80
N GLY A 180 -34.13 -7.11 -1.08
CA GLY A 180 -34.95 -6.14 -0.36
C GLY A 180 -34.44 -5.84 1.06
N ASN A 181 -33.32 -6.42 1.48
CA ASN A 181 -32.76 -6.25 2.82
C ASN A 181 -31.89 -4.98 2.89
N ARG A 182 -32.43 -3.93 3.51
CA ARG A 182 -31.75 -2.63 3.68
C ARG A 182 -30.87 -2.53 4.93
N ARG A 183 -30.80 -3.57 5.77
CA ARG A 183 -29.97 -3.52 7.00
C ARG A 183 -28.48 -3.65 6.70
N ILE A 184 -28.12 -4.19 5.54
CA ILE A 184 -26.75 -4.48 5.11
C ILE A 184 -25.93 -3.19 4.93
N SER A 185 -26.58 -2.10 4.53
CA SER A 185 -25.91 -0.81 4.26
C SER A 185 -25.50 -0.02 5.50
N LYS A 186 -25.87 -0.46 6.71
CA LYS A 186 -25.71 0.36 7.93
C LYS A 186 -24.69 -0.15 8.94
N THR A 187 -24.23 -1.40 8.86
CA THR A 187 -23.52 -2.04 9.98
C THR A 187 -22.14 -2.58 9.63
N ASN A 188 -21.91 -3.03 8.39
CA ASN A 188 -20.64 -3.67 7.99
C ASN A 188 -20.06 -3.09 6.70
N VAL A 189 -20.51 -1.90 6.29
CA VAL A 189 -20.03 -1.29 5.05
C VAL A 189 -18.62 -0.79 5.27
N LEU A 190 -17.68 -1.25 4.45
CA LEU A 190 -16.34 -0.66 4.40
C LEU A 190 -16.48 0.81 4.01
N ILE A 191 -16.12 1.71 4.93
CA ILE A 191 -16.08 3.14 4.68
C ILE A 191 -14.83 3.41 3.82
N GLY A 192 -14.97 3.15 2.52
CA GLY A 192 -13.96 3.40 1.51
C GLY A 192 -14.59 4.22 0.38
N GLY A 193 -13.96 5.35 0.05
CA GLY A 193 -14.43 6.26 -1.00
C GLY A 193 -14.46 5.59 -2.37
N GLY A 194 -15.61 5.03 -2.73
CA GLY A 194 -15.89 4.49 -4.05
C GLY A 194 -17.03 5.27 -4.68
N LEU A 195 -16.68 6.30 -5.46
CA LEU A 195 -17.57 6.81 -6.50
C LEU A 195 -17.85 5.66 -7.47
N GLY A 196 -19.13 5.33 -7.66
CA GLY A 196 -19.60 4.70 -8.88
C GLY A 196 -19.98 3.23 -8.76
N ALA A 197 -21.26 2.99 -8.45
CA ALA A 197 -22.02 1.89 -9.03
C ALA A 197 -22.26 2.12 -10.54
N LEU A 198 -21.22 2.47 -11.31
CA LEU A 198 -21.29 2.62 -12.76
C LEU A 198 -20.80 1.32 -13.40
N GLY A 199 -21.53 0.23 -13.19
CA GLY A 199 -21.15 -1.06 -13.75
C GLY A 199 -22.39 -1.89 -14.03
N GLN A 200 -22.52 -2.35 -15.27
CA GLN A 200 -23.52 -3.28 -15.76
C GLN A 200 -23.65 -4.45 -14.78
N PHE A 201 -24.61 -4.37 -13.87
CA PHE A 201 -24.89 -5.47 -12.97
C PHE A 201 -25.40 -6.61 -13.86
N LEU A 202 -24.73 -7.76 -13.79
CA LEU A 202 -25.24 -9.01 -14.36
C LEU A 202 -26.47 -9.50 -13.57
N LEU A 203 -27.55 -8.70 -13.60
CA LEU A 203 -28.85 -9.02 -13.00
C LEU A 203 -29.47 -10.12 -13.86
N ARG A 204 -29.31 -11.37 -13.44
CA ARG A 204 -29.94 -12.50 -14.12
C ARG A 204 -31.19 -12.91 -13.34
N ARG A 205 -32.37 -12.54 -13.86
CA ARG A 205 -33.70 -13.02 -13.41
C ARG A 205 -33.81 -13.18 -11.87
N GLY A 206 -33.54 -12.11 -11.12
CA GLY A 206 -33.62 -12.11 -9.65
C GLY A 206 -32.38 -12.64 -8.91
N SER A 207 -31.22 -12.70 -9.57
CA SER A 207 -29.94 -13.06 -8.97
C SER A 207 -28.79 -12.14 -9.41
N ALA A 208 -27.75 -12.06 -8.57
CA ALA A 208 -26.50 -11.32 -8.79
C ALA A 208 -25.30 -12.19 -8.47
N GLU A 209 -24.15 -11.80 -9.00
CA GLU A 209 -22.86 -12.28 -8.53
C GLU A 209 -22.16 -11.19 -7.71
N VAL A 210 -21.59 -11.58 -6.58
CA VAL A 210 -20.62 -10.79 -5.80
C VAL A 210 -19.31 -11.56 -5.71
N LEU A 211 -18.20 -10.85 -5.49
CA LEU A 211 -16.91 -11.47 -5.23
C LEU A 211 -16.70 -11.63 -3.73
N VAL A 212 -16.17 -12.78 -3.32
CA VAL A 212 -15.88 -13.11 -1.92
C VAL A 212 -14.38 -13.30 -1.77
N VAL A 213 -13.80 -12.47 -0.91
CA VAL A 213 -12.36 -12.45 -0.62
C VAL A 213 -12.13 -12.91 0.80
N ASN A 214 -11.28 -13.92 1.00
CA ASN A 214 -10.80 -14.34 2.31
C ASN A 214 -9.41 -13.74 2.53
N PRO A 215 -9.26 -12.71 3.38
CA PRO A 215 -8.01 -11.95 3.46
C PRO A 215 -6.78 -12.79 3.82
N GLN A 216 -6.95 -13.79 4.67
CA GLN A 216 -5.85 -14.64 5.15
C GLN A 216 -5.29 -15.58 4.08
N THR A 217 -6.12 -16.04 3.14
CA THR A 217 -5.72 -17.00 2.10
C THR A 217 -5.54 -16.35 0.74
N ASP A 218 -6.33 -15.32 0.44
CA ASP A 218 -6.43 -14.77 -0.91
C ASP A 218 -5.58 -13.50 -1.08
N LEU A 219 -5.25 -12.80 0.02
CA LEU A 219 -4.58 -11.48 -0.03
C LEU A 219 -3.12 -11.48 0.43
N ALA A 220 -2.42 -12.62 0.37
CA ALA A 220 -0.96 -12.61 0.56
C ALA A 220 -0.31 -11.59 -0.40
N LEU A 221 0.43 -10.61 0.16
CA LEU A 221 0.93 -9.49 -0.63
C LEU A 221 2.33 -9.76 -1.13
N THR A 222 2.55 -9.64 -2.43
CA THR A 222 3.86 -9.76 -3.04
C THR A 222 4.43 -8.38 -3.29
N LEU A 223 5.62 -8.11 -2.78
CA LEU A 223 6.33 -6.86 -3.05
C LEU A 223 6.67 -6.74 -4.54
N ASN A 224 6.27 -5.65 -5.18
CA ASN A 224 6.63 -5.35 -6.55
C ASN A 224 7.92 -4.52 -6.66
N SER A 225 8.36 -3.90 -5.57
CA SER A 225 9.65 -3.22 -5.47
C SER A 225 10.34 -3.56 -4.13
N SER A 226 11.63 -3.26 -4.03
CA SER A 226 12.34 -3.44 -2.75
C SER A 226 11.84 -2.43 -1.72
N LEU A 227 11.49 -2.90 -0.53
CA LEU A 227 11.10 -2.05 0.58
C LEU A 227 12.29 -1.82 1.50
N ALA A 228 12.70 -0.57 1.67
CA ALA A 228 13.83 -0.20 2.50
C ALA A 228 13.34 0.21 3.90
N LEU A 229 13.88 -0.43 4.93
CA LEU A 229 13.45 -0.29 6.33
C LEU A 229 14.67 0.00 7.20
N ASN A 230 14.47 0.83 8.21
CA ASN A 230 15.45 0.97 9.27
C ASN A 230 15.09 -0.03 10.37
N PRO A 231 16.01 -0.95 10.75
CA PRO A 231 15.79 -1.82 11.89
C PRO A 231 15.78 -0.96 13.16
N THR A 232 14.62 -0.79 13.78
CA THR A 232 14.42 0.09 14.95
C THR A 232 13.91 -0.67 16.18
N TYR A 233 13.86 -2.00 16.13
CA TYR A 233 13.38 -2.86 17.22
C TYR A 233 14.42 -3.88 17.65
#